data_AF-A0A4D6WZW7-F1
#
_entry.id   AF-A0A4D6WZW7-F1
#
_cell.length_a   1.000
_cell.length_b   1.000
_cell.length_c   1.000
_cell.angle_alpha   90.00
_cell.angle_beta   90.00
_cell.angle_gamma   90.00
#
_symmetry.space_group_name_H-M   'P 1'
#
loop_
_entity.id
_entity.type
_entity.pdbx_description
1 polymer ?
#
loop_
_entity_poly.entity_id
_entity_poly.type
_entity_poly.pdbx_seq_one_letter_code
_entity_poly.pdbx_strand_id
1 'polypeptide(L)' 'MTNQFVQIKTIPTKFKFRIMKYIHKHGEIVGQIKYLYNQKIIQINLIEFSNYSRIWIMPNEIKQL' A
#
# COMPACT_ATOMS: atom_id res chain seq x y z
N MET A 1 -6.23 5.12 15.94
CA MET A 1 -4.95 4.51 15.51
C MET A 1 -5.29 3.15 14.95
N THR A 2 -5.14 2.95 13.64
CA THR A 2 -5.52 1.69 12.99
C THR A 2 -4.26 0.86 12.73
N ASN A 3 -3.84 0.09 13.72
CA ASN A 3 -2.71 -0.86 13.61
C ASN A 3 -3.13 -2.09 12.80
N GLN A 4 -3.47 -1.89 11.53
CA GLN A 4 -3.82 -2.98 10.62
C GLN A 4 -2.58 -3.45 9.88
N PHE A 5 -2.16 -4.67 10.17
CA PHE A 5 -1.08 -5.33 9.43
C PHE A 5 -1.59 -5.83 8.09
N VAL A 6 -0.77 -5.60 7.06
CA VAL A 6 -1.10 -5.96 5.69
C VAL A 6 0.09 -6.61 5.01
N GLN A 7 -0.21 -7.51 4.08
CA GLN A 7 0.74 -8.08 3.16
C GLN A 7 0.50 -7.53 1.76
N ILE A 8 1.56 -7.10 1.08
CA ILE A 8 1.45 -6.74 -0.35
C ILE A 8 1.33 -8.02 -1.17
N LYS A 9 0.24 -8.14 -1.93
CA LYS A 9 -0.04 -9.30 -2.78
C LYS A 9 0.52 -9.11 -4.19
N THR A 10 0.29 -7.95 -4.78
CA THR A 10 0.63 -7.65 -6.18
C THR A 10 0.90 -6.17 -6.36
N ILE A 11 1.96 -5.81 -7.08
CA ILE A 11 2.21 -4.42 -7.52
C ILE A 11 2.14 -4.41 -9.05
N PRO A 12 1.49 -3.42 -9.70
CA PRO A 12 1.42 -3.36 -11.15
C PRO A 12 2.84 -3.28 -11.73
N THR A 13 3.13 -4.07 -12.76
CA THR A 13 4.46 -4.16 -13.39
C THR A 13 5.02 -2.83 -13.89
N LYS A 14 4.17 -1.81 -14.13
CA LYS A 14 4.59 -0.45 -14.47
C LYS A 14 5.25 0.30 -13.31
N PHE A 15 5.02 -0.11 -12.07
CA PHE A 15 5.66 0.45 -10.88
C PHE A 15 7.03 -0.22 -10.68
N LYS A 16 8.07 0.55 -11.04
CA LYS A 16 9.52 0.27 -11.03
C LYS A 16 9.99 -0.82 -10.05
N PHE A 17 11.01 -1.60 -10.46
CA PHE A 17 11.82 -2.55 -9.67
C PHE A 17 12.06 -2.20 -8.19
N ARG A 18 12.15 -0.89 -7.86
CA ARG A 18 12.31 -0.38 -6.49
C ARG A 18 11.21 -0.83 -5.53
N ILE A 19 10.00 -1.11 -6.02
CA ILE A 19 8.84 -1.44 -5.19
C ILE A 19 8.61 -2.96 -5.15
N MET A 20 9.14 -3.71 -6.12
CA MET A 20 9.09 -5.18 -6.14
C MET A 20 9.68 -5.83 -4.89
N LYS A 21 10.70 -5.21 -4.29
CA LYS A 21 11.33 -5.71 -3.04
C LYS A 21 10.38 -5.77 -1.84
N TYR A 22 9.21 -5.13 -1.93
CA TYR A 22 8.19 -5.13 -0.89
C TYR A 22 7.04 -6.13 -1.16
N ILE A 23 7.04 -6.83 -2.29
CA ILE A 23 6.07 -7.90 -2.56
C ILE A 23 6.24 -8.99 -1.48
N HIS A 24 5.13 -9.50 -0.95
CA HIS A 24 5.06 -10.45 0.16
C HIS A 24 5.63 -9.96 1.50
N LYS A 25 6.10 -8.71 1.60
CA LYS A 25 6.50 -8.13 2.87
C LYS A 25 5.27 -7.68 3.66
N HIS A 26 5.41 -7.76 4.98
CA HIS A 26 4.44 -7.23 5.92
C HIS A 26 4.75 -5.76 6.19
N GLY A 27 3.69 -4.96 6.26
CA GLY A 27 3.74 -3.58 6.70
C GLY A 27 2.49 -3.22 7.48
N GLU A 28 2.49 -2.02 8.04
CA GLU A 28 1.40 -1.49 8.83
C GLU A 28 0.74 -0.33 8.08
N ILE A 29 -0.59 -0.28 8.07
CA ILE A 29 -1.31 0.89 7.55
C ILE A 29 -1.17 2.04 8.55
N VAL A 30 -0.34 3.02 8.22
CA VAL A 30 -0.10 4.21 9.06
C VAL A 30 -0.91 5.43 8.63
N GLY A 31 -1.60 5.36 7.49
CA GLY A 31 -2.43 6.45 7.01
C GLY A 31 -3.22 6.09 5.76
N GLN A 32 -4.11 7.00 5.38
CA GLN A 32 -4.95 6.86 4.18
C GLN A 32 -5.06 8.20 3.47
N ILE A 33 -4.99 8.18 2.15
CA ILE A 33 -5.19 9.35 1.31
C ILE A 33 -6.40 9.08 0.41
N LYS A 34 -7.28 10.07 0.29
CA LYS A 34 -8.38 10.08 -0.67
C LYS A 34 -8.03 11.05 -1.78
N TYR A 35 -8.17 10.65 -3.03
CA TYR A 35 -8.00 11.54 -4.17
C TYR A 35 -9.10 11.30 -5.20
N LEU A 36 -9.46 12.37 -5.91
CA LEU A 36 -10.48 12.34 -6.95
C LEU A 36 -9.80 11.99 -8.29
N TYR A 37 -10.25 10.91 -8.92
CA TYR A 37 -9.79 10.50 -10.24
C TYR A 37 -10.99 10.08 -11.09
N ASN A 38 -11.15 10.71 -12.26
CA ASN A 38 -12.28 10.47 -13.16
C ASN A 38 -13.64 10.46 -12.43
N GLN A 39 -13.89 11.48 -11.60
CA GLN A 39 -15.12 11.65 -10.81
C GLN A 39 -15.38 10.55 -9.76
N LYS A 40 -14.41 9.67 -9.50
CA LYS A 40 -14.46 8.65 -8.46
C LYS A 40 -13.48 8.99 -7.34
N ILE A 41 -13.91 8.82 -6.09
CA ILE A 41 -13.03 8.92 -4.93
C ILE A 41 -12.30 7.59 -4.80
N ILE A 42 -10.97 7.64 -4.90
CA ILE A 42 -10.12 6.48 -4.68
C ILE A 42 -9.42 6.67 -3.34
N GLN A 43 -9.52 5.65 -2.49
CA GLN A 43 -8.79 5.60 -1.23
C GLN A 43 -7.52 4.78 -1.43
N ILE A 44 -6.38 5.34 -1.05
CA ILE A 44 -5.07 4.68 -1.07
C ILE A 44 -4.57 4.54 0.36
N ASN A 45 -3.98 3.40 0.66
CA ASN A 45 -3.36 3.14 1.96
C ASN A 45 -1.87 3.51 1.93
N LEU A 46 -1.41 4.15 3.00
CA LEU A 46 0.01 4.39 3.28
C LEU A 46 0.51 3.26 4.18
N ILE A 47 1.40 2.43 3.64
CA ILE A 47 1.95 1.28 4.33
C ILE A 47 3.39 1.60 4.75
N GLU A 48 3.68 1.46 6.05
CA GLU A 48 5.02 1.54 6.61
C GLU A 48 5.60 0.14 6.83
N PHE A 49 6.87 -0.04 6.45
CA PHE A 49 7.63 -1.27 6.63
C PHE A 49 8.59 -1.16 7.81
N SER A 50 9.11 -2.30 8.27
CA SER A 50 10.07 -2.37 9.39
C SER A 50 11.36 -1.56 9.19
N ASN A 51 11.69 -1.20 7.95
CA ASN A 51 12.83 -0.33 7.63
C ASN A 51 12.43 1.16 7.50
N TYR A 52 11.28 1.55 8.06
CA TYR A 52 10.68 2.89 7.99
C TYR A 52 10.42 3.40 6.57
N SER A 53 10.51 2.52 5.56
CA SER A 53 10.07 2.87 4.21
C SER A 53 8.55 2.96 4.18
N ARG A 54 8.04 3.92 3.42
CA ARG A 54 6.60 4.11 3.25
C ARG A 54 6.21 4.03 1.78
N ILE A 55 5.08 3.38 1.51
CA ILE A 55 4.58 3.19 0.15
C ILE A 55 3.08 3.43 0.10
N TRP A 56 2.64 4.14 -0.93
CA TRP A 56 1.24 4.27 -1.30
C TRP A 56 0.82 3.08 -2.15
N ILE A 57 -0.17 2.34 -1.68
CA ILE A 57 -0.67 1.13 -2.35
C ILE A 57 -2.19 1.13 -2.39
N MET A 58 -2.73 0.64 -3.51
CA MET A 58 -4.17 0.54 -3.68
C MET A 58 -4.75 -0.55 -2.76
N PRO A 59 -5.98 -0.39 -2.25
CA PRO A 59 -6.59 -1.38 -1.35
C PRO A 59 -6.72 -2.78 -1.96
N ASN A 60 -6.89 -2.87 -3.28
CA ASN A 60 -6.99 -4.14 -4.01
C ASN A 60 -5.63 -4.85 -4.20
N GLU A 61 -4.51 -4.19 -3.90
CA GLU A 61 -3.16 -4.72 -4.04
C GLU A 61 -2.60 -5.32 -2.74
N ILE A 62 -3.34 -5.15 -1.64
CA ILE A 62 -3.01 -5.66 -0.31
C ILE A 62 -3.96 -6.73 0.16
N LYS A 63 -3.45 -7.60 1.03
CA LYS A 63 -4.23 -8.56 1.81
C LYS A 63 -4.16 -8.16 3.28
N GLN A 64 -5.31 -8.00 3.91
CA GLN A 64 -5.39 -7.83 5.37
C GLN A 64 -5.06 -9.16 6.05
N LEU A 65 -4.27 -9.09 7.13
CA LEU A 65 -3.86 -10.22 7.96
C LEU A 65 -4.66 -10.26 9.25
#